data_AF-A0A524A028-F1
#
_entry.id   AF-A0A524A028-F1
#
_cell.length_a   1.000
_cell.length_b   1.000
_cell.length_c   1.000
_cell.angle_alpha   90.00
_cell.angle_beta   90.00
_cell.angle_gamma   90.00
#
_symmetry.space_group_name_H-M   'P 1'
#
loop_
_entity.id
_entity.type
_entity.pdbx_description
1 polymer ?
#
loop_
_entity_poly.entity_id
_entity_poly.type
_entity_poly.pdbx_seq_one_letter_code
_entity_poly.pdbx_strand_id
1 'polypeptide(L)'
;MLSPVGPKGPLPDPIKGRVAVVGPCASGKTVLVERLRARGYDARQCAQEHSYVAEMWRRLSRPEVLVYLDVSLELASGRRPVAYGGDYWRAQDQRLAHARQHCDIRVPTDSLSEEQVFAAVVEALADLGIEPVHRDPQWDRSRPHRKPLSDI
;
A
#
# COMPACT_ATOMS: atom_id res chain seq x y z
N MET A 1 -20.00 -22.18 -11.08
CA MET A 1 -19.06 -21.07 -11.39
C MET A 1 -19.48 -19.88 -10.55
N LEU A 2 -18.74 -19.57 -9.47
CA LEU A 2 -19.02 -18.38 -8.66
C LEU A 2 -18.46 -17.16 -9.40
N SER A 3 -19.35 -16.32 -9.93
CA SER A 3 -18.97 -15.00 -10.44
C SER A 3 -18.29 -14.20 -9.33
N PRO A 4 -17.14 -13.54 -9.55
CA PRO A 4 -16.54 -12.71 -8.53
C PRO A 4 -17.43 -11.48 -8.35
N VAL A 5 -18.20 -11.45 -7.27
CA VAL A 5 -18.95 -10.25 -6.86
C VAL A 5 -17.95 -9.24 -6.31
N GLY A 6 -17.22 -8.59 -7.23
CA GLY A 6 -16.52 -7.34 -6.92
C GLY A 6 -17.54 -6.23 -6.68
N PRO A 7 -17.18 -5.18 -5.92
CA PRO A 7 -18.06 -4.04 -5.70
C PRO A 7 -18.49 -3.43 -7.05
N LYS A 8 -19.81 -3.45 -7.31
CA LYS A 8 -20.41 -2.89 -8.52
C LYS A 8 -20.54 -1.37 -8.36
N GLY A 9 -19.73 -0.63 -9.11
CA GLY A 9 -19.77 0.83 -9.18
C GLY A 9 -18.51 1.39 -9.83
N PRO A 10 -18.59 2.57 -10.45
CA PRO A 10 -17.44 3.24 -11.04
C PRO A 10 -16.34 3.45 -9.99
N LEU A 11 -15.10 3.48 -10.44
CA LEU A 11 -13.99 3.76 -9.55
C LEU A 11 -14.03 5.22 -9.10
N PRO A 12 -13.81 5.50 -7.81
CA PRO A 12 -13.74 6.87 -7.33
C PRO A 12 -12.51 7.58 -7.87
N ASP A 13 -12.63 8.90 -8.07
CA ASP A 13 -11.50 9.73 -8.50
C ASP A 13 -10.34 9.66 -7.49
N PRO A 14 -9.09 9.62 -7.96
CA PRO A 14 -7.90 9.79 -7.13
C PRO A 14 -7.97 11.05 -6.25
N ILE A 15 -7.38 10.97 -5.06
CA ILE A 15 -7.16 12.14 -4.22
C ILE A 15 -5.79 12.71 -4.53
N LYS A 16 -5.77 14.00 -4.91
CA LYS A 16 -4.55 14.70 -5.27
C LYS A 16 -3.50 14.63 -4.15
N GLY A 17 -2.26 14.29 -4.49
CA GLY A 17 -1.10 14.10 -3.63
C GLY A 17 -1.13 12.81 -2.81
N ARG A 18 -2.16 11.96 -2.92
CA ARG A 18 -2.25 10.74 -2.10
C ARG A 18 -1.38 9.62 -2.65
N VAL A 19 -0.61 9.03 -1.75
CA VAL A 19 0.22 7.86 -2.01
C VAL A 19 -0.39 6.63 -1.34
N ALA A 20 -0.59 5.53 -2.08
CA ALA A 20 -0.90 4.23 -1.50
C ALA A 20 0.32 3.31 -1.60
N VAL A 21 0.59 2.55 -0.53
CA VAL A 21 1.67 1.58 -0.47
C VAL A 21 1.08 0.17 -0.34
N VAL A 22 1.42 -0.70 -1.29
CA VAL A 22 1.01 -2.12 -1.40
C VAL A 22 2.24 -3.01 -1.55
N GLY A 23 2.06 -4.32 -1.42
CA GLY A 23 3.15 -5.30 -1.53
C GLY A 23 2.94 -6.50 -0.60
N PRO A 24 3.77 -7.56 -0.69
CA PRO A 24 3.65 -8.73 0.18
C PRO A 24 3.81 -8.40 1.66
N CYS A 25 3.33 -9.28 2.53
CA CYS A 25 3.71 -9.24 3.94
C CYS A 25 5.25 -9.22 4.10
N ALA A 26 5.75 -8.49 5.09
CA ALA A 26 7.19 -8.30 5.37
C ALA A 26 8.00 -7.48 4.33
N SER A 27 7.36 -6.84 3.36
CA SER A 27 8.03 -5.93 2.40
C SER A 27 8.36 -4.54 2.96
N GLY A 28 8.00 -4.22 4.21
CA GLY A 28 8.32 -2.93 4.85
C GLY A 28 7.28 -1.83 4.68
N LYS A 29 6.05 -2.15 4.23
CA LYS A 29 4.97 -1.16 3.97
C LYS A 29 4.68 -0.23 5.16
N THR A 30 4.57 -0.78 6.37
CA THR A 30 4.24 0.00 7.58
C THR A 30 5.33 1.02 7.87
N VAL A 31 6.59 0.59 7.87
CA VAL A 31 7.75 1.46 8.07
C VAL A 31 7.80 2.57 7.01
N LEU A 32 7.64 2.23 5.72
CA LEU A 32 7.66 3.24 4.66
C LEU A 32 6.55 4.28 4.85
N VAL A 33 5.33 3.84 5.14
CA VAL A 33 4.18 4.75 5.33
C VAL A 33 4.39 5.66 6.55
N GLU A 34 4.93 5.14 7.64
CA GLU A 34 5.27 5.94 8.82
C GLU A 34 6.32 7.02 8.50
N ARG A 35 7.39 6.66 7.79
CA ARG A 35 8.44 7.61 7.37
C ARG A 35 7.91 8.66 6.39
N LEU A 36 7.11 8.25 5.40
CA LEU A 36 6.46 9.18 4.45
C LEU A 36 5.53 10.16 5.18
N ARG A 37 4.74 9.68 6.14
CA ARG A 37 3.86 10.55 6.95
C ARG A 37 4.66 11.52 7.81
N ALA A 38 5.74 11.05 8.45
CA ALA A 38 6.64 11.90 9.23
C ALA A 38 7.27 13.02 8.37
N ARG A 39 7.45 12.77 7.07
CA ARG A 39 7.96 13.75 6.11
C ARG A 39 6.87 14.67 5.51
N GLY A 40 5.59 14.41 5.76
CA GLY A 40 4.46 15.24 5.33
C GLY A 40 3.64 14.68 4.16
N TYR A 41 3.87 13.46 3.69
CA TYR A 41 3.08 12.88 2.60
C TYR A 41 1.70 12.36 3.08
N ASP A 42 0.65 12.46 2.25
CA ASP A 42 -0.61 11.73 2.46
C ASP A 42 -0.45 10.25 2.06
N ALA A 43 0.36 9.51 2.83
CA ALA A 43 0.64 8.10 2.58
C ALA A 43 -0.33 7.16 3.31
N ARG A 44 -0.77 6.09 2.64
CA ARG A 44 -1.64 5.05 3.20
C ARG A 44 -1.14 3.66 2.86
N GLN A 45 -1.03 2.80 3.86
CA GLN A 45 -0.87 1.37 3.62
C GLN A 45 -2.19 0.78 3.13
N CYS A 46 -2.13 -0.09 2.12
CA CYS A 46 -3.24 -0.90 1.67
C CYS A 46 -2.87 -2.38 1.81
N ALA A 47 -3.67 -3.12 2.58
CA ALA A 47 -3.51 -4.56 2.83
C ALA A 47 -4.02 -5.42 1.66
N GLN A 48 -3.63 -5.06 0.43
CA GLN A 48 -4.09 -5.71 -0.81
C GLN A 48 -3.76 -7.21 -0.86
N GLU A 49 -2.65 -7.62 -0.23
CA GLU A 49 -2.23 -9.02 -0.08
C GLU A 49 -3.24 -9.91 0.68
N HIS A 50 -4.20 -9.29 1.38
CA HIS A 50 -5.26 -9.96 2.12
C HIS A 50 -6.65 -9.83 1.47
N SER A 51 -6.75 -9.28 0.26
CA SER A 51 -8.03 -9.05 -0.43
C SER A 51 -8.12 -9.73 -1.78
N TYR A 52 -9.27 -10.34 -2.07
CA TYR A 52 -9.60 -10.87 -3.39
C TYR A 52 -10.15 -9.82 -4.35
N VAL A 53 -10.42 -8.60 -3.89
CA VAL A 53 -10.84 -7.49 -4.74
C VAL A 53 -9.58 -6.86 -5.34
N ALA A 54 -9.29 -7.15 -6.60
CA ALA A 54 -8.08 -6.70 -7.32
C ALA A 54 -7.89 -5.17 -7.28
N GLU A 55 -8.99 -4.41 -7.29
CA GLU A 55 -9.00 -2.95 -7.29
C GLU A 55 -9.19 -2.33 -5.89
N MET A 56 -9.06 -3.10 -4.82
CA MET A 56 -9.33 -2.60 -3.46
C MET A 56 -8.46 -1.36 -3.14
N TRP A 57 -7.20 -1.35 -3.56
CA TRP A 57 -6.31 -0.21 -3.41
C TRP A 57 -6.87 1.07 -4.08
N ARG A 58 -7.46 0.97 -5.26
CA ARG A 58 -8.10 2.11 -5.97
C ARG A 58 -9.30 2.61 -5.19
N ARG A 59 -10.15 1.69 -4.76
CA ARG A 59 -11.44 2.00 -4.13
C ARG A 59 -11.31 2.56 -2.73
N LEU A 60 -10.41 1.99 -1.92
CA LEU A 60 -10.27 2.37 -0.50
C LEU A 60 -9.25 3.49 -0.29
N SER A 61 -8.10 3.41 -0.96
CA SER A 61 -7.05 4.41 -0.77
C SER A 61 -7.30 5.63 -1.66
N ARG A 62 -7.82 5.44 -2.89
CA ARG A 62 -7.94 6.49 -3.90
C ARG A 62 -6.62 7.22 -4.17
N PRO A 63 -5.51 6.50 -4.41
CA PRO A 63 -4.22 7.16 -4.60
C PRO A 63 -4.16 7.88 -5.95
N GLU A 64 -3.41 8.99 -5.96
CA GLU A 64 -2.85 9.52 -7.21
C GLU A 64 -1.62 8.70 -7.61
N VAL A 65 -0.81 8.26 -6.63
CA VAL A 65 0.37 7.41 -6.88
C VAL A 65 0.32 6.11 -6.06
N LEU A 66 0.53 4.98 -6.73
CA LEU A 66 0.62 3.64 -6.16
C LEU A 66 2.09 3.17 -6.10
N VAL A 67 2.58 2.95 -4.88
CA VAL A 67 3.89 2.35 -4.61
C VAL A 67 3.73 0.85 -4.31
N TYR A 68 4.45 0.02 -5.05
CA TYR A 68 4.55 -1.41 -4.82
C TYR A 68 5.91 -1.78 -4.24
N LEU A 69 5.92 -2.29 -3.01
CA LEU A 69 7.11 -2.89 -2.41
C LEU A 69 7.16 -4.37 -2.74
N ASP A 70 8.25 -4.80 -3.35
CA ASP A 70 8.51 -6.18 -3.71
C ASP A 70 9.54 -6.81 -2.78
N VAL A 71 9.35 -8.06 -2.42
CA VAL A 71 10.28 -8.81 -1.57
C VAL A 71 10.23 -10.28 -1.94
N SER A 72 11.37 -10.97 -1.97
CA SER A 72 11.41 -12.41 -2.18
C SER A 72 10.82 -13.19 -1.00
N LEU A 73 10.27 -14.39 -1.28
CA LEU A 73 9.76 -15.30 -0.25
C LEU A 73 10.84 -15.63 0.78
N GLU A 74 12.07 -15.90 0.33
CA GLU A 74 13.20 -16.25 1.19
C GLU A 74 13.45 -15.19 2.27
N LEU A 75 13.55 -13.91 1.86
CA LEU A 75 13.76 -12.81 2.79
C LEU A 75 12.52 -12.49 3.62
N ALA A 76 11.32 -12.60 3.05
CA ALA A 76 10.08 -12.43 3.80
C ALA A 76 9.95 -13.44 4.94
N SER A 77 10.30 -14.71 4.68
CA SER A 77 10.32 -15.78 5.68
C SER A 77 11.38 -15.56 6.76
N GLY A 78 12.54 -14.99 6.41
CA GLY A 78 13.57 -14.61 7.38
C GLY A 78 13.16 -13.46 8.31
N ARG A 79 12.43 -12.46 7.77
CA ARG A 79 11.95 -11.28 8.53
C ARG A 79 10.78 -11.61 9.48
N ARG A 80 9.96 -12.59 9.12
CA ARG A 80 8.85 -13.03 9.95
C ARG A 80 8.73 -14.55 9.85
N PRO A 81 9.14 -15.31 10.88
CA PRO A 81 8.91 -16.75 10.94
C PRO A 81 7.42 -16.99 11.24
N VAL A 82 6.57 -16.79 10.23
CA VAL A 82 5.19 -17.28 10.27
C VAL A 82 5.15 -18.47 9.34
N ALA A 83 4.46 -19.53 9.78
CA ALA A 83 4.26 -20.79 9.07
C ALA A 83 3.37 -20.65 7.81
N TYR A 84 3.53 -19.56 7.07
CA TYR A 84 2.87 -19.33 5.80
C TYR A 84 3.67 -20.04 4.72
N GLY A 85 3.33 -21.31 4.47
CA GLY A 85 3.95 -22.11 3.41
C GLY A 85 3.77 -21.51 2.01
N GLY A 86 4.37 -22.15 1.00
CA GLY A 86 4.41 -21.64 -0.39
C GLY A 86 3.05 -21.31 -1.01
N ASP A 87 1.96 -21.97 -0.59
CA ASP A 87 0.60 -21.68 -1.08
C ASP A 87 0.08 -20.32 -0.59
N TYR A 88 0.41 -19.92 0.64
CA TYR A 88 0.06 -18.59 1.14
C TYR A 88 0.80 -17.50 0.36
N TRP A 89 2.08 -17.73 0.06
CA TRP A 89 2.87 -16.81 -0.76
C TRP A 89 2.29 -16.67 -2.17
N ARG A 90 1.96 -17.79 -2.83
CA ARG A 90 1.28 -17.78 -4.13
C ARG A 90 -0.06 -17.03 -4.08
N ALA A 91 -0.84 -17.21 -3.02
CA ALA A 91 -2.10 -16.49 -2.87
C ALA A 91 -1.90 -14.96 -2.72
N GLN A 92 -0.88 -14.53 -1.97
CA GLN A 92 -0.52 -13.11 -1.90
C GLN A 92 -0.10 -12.58 -3.27
N ASP A 93 0.76 -13.29 -3.99
CA ASP A 93 1.23 -12.91 -5.33
C ASP A 93 0.05 -12.70 -6.29
N GLN A 94 -0.90 -13.63 -6.32
CA GLN A 94 -2.11 -13.53 -7.14
C GLN A 94 -2.96 -12.31 -6.78
N ARG A 95 -3.20 -12.07 -5.48
CA ARG A 95 -4.00 -10.91 -5.01
C ARG A 95 -3.33 -9.57 -5.29
N LEU A 96 -1.99 -9.57 -5.34
CA LEU A 96 -1.17 -8.40 -5.61
C LEU A 96 -0.94 -8.15 -7.11
N ALA A 97 -1.21 -9.13 -7.98
CA ALA A 97 -0.91 -9.06 -9.40
C ALA A 97 -1.44 -7.78 -10.07
N HIS A 98 -2.70 -7.42 -9.81
CA HIS A 98 -3.29 -6.21 -10.35
C HIS A 98 -2.59 -4.94 -9.83
N ALA A 99 -2.31 -4.85 -8.53
CA ALA A 99 -1.61 -3.70 -7.98
C ALA A 99 -0.16 -3.59 -8.49
N ARG A 100 0.53 -4.71 -8.73
CA ARG A 100 1.87 -4.77 -9.33
C ARG A 100 1.88 -4.33 -10.79
N GLN A 101 0.83 -4.65 -11.55
CA GLN A 101 0.71 -4.25 -12.96
C GLN A 101 0.39 -2.77 -13.13
N HIS A 102 -0.23 -2.15 -12.12
CA HIS A 102 -0.73 -0.78 -12.18
C HIS A 102 0.02 0.18 -11.24
N CYS A 103 1.12 -0.24 -10.62
CA CYS A 103 1.90 0.66 -9.78
C CYS A 103 2.71 1.65 -10.61
N ASP A 104 2.81 2.87 -10.10
CA ASP A 104 3.64 3.92 -10.70
C ASP A 104 5.09 3.77 -10.23
N ILE A 105 5.29 3.33 -8.98
CA ILE A 105 6.60 3.12 -8.38
C ILE A 105 6.70 1.67 -7.91
N ARG A 106 7.74 0.94 -8.34
CA ARG A 106 8.07 -0.40 -7.83
C ARG A 106 9.45 -0.40 -7.21
N VAL A 107 9.56 -0.90 -5.98
CA VAL A 107 10.83 -0.98 -5.26
C VAL A 107 11.12 -2.42 -4.83
N PRO A 108 12.15 -3.08 -5.38
CA PRO A 108 12.64 -4.35 -4.86
C PRO A 108 13.40 -4.12 -3.55
N THR A 109 12.91 -4.69 -2.45
CA THR A 109 13.40 -4.40 -1.08
C THR A 109 14.41 -5.41 -0.55
N ASP A 110 14.83 -6.37 -1.37
CA ASP A 110 15.66 -7.50 -0.95
C ASP A 110 17.03 -7.05 -0.44
N SER A 111 17.67 -6.13 -1.16
CA SER A 111 19.01 -5.63 -0.87
C SER A 111 19.03 -4.20 -0.34
N LEU A 112 17.86 -3.66 0.02
CA LEU A 112 17.72 -2.26 0.45
C LEU A 112 17.42 -2.18 1.94
N SER A 113 18.10 -1.26 2.63
CA SER A 113 17.70 -0.84 3.96
C SER A 113 16.39 -0.05 3.91
N GLU A 114 15.72 0.08 5.05
CA GLU A 114 14.50 0.91 5.16
C GLU A 114 14.73 2.37 4.71
N GLU A 115 15.93 2.90 4.97
CA GLU A 115 16.33 4.24 4.56
C GLU A 115 16.50 4.34 3.04
N GLN A 116 17.13 3.34 2.42
CA GLN A 116 17.29 3.29 0.96
C GLN A 116 15.93 3.15 0.26
N VAL A 117 15.04 2.31 0.79
CA VAL A 117 13.65 2.19 0.28
C VAL A 117 12.93 3.54 0.39
N PHE A 118 13.03 4.22 1.53
CA PHE A 118 12.42 5.53 1.72
C PHE A 118 12.98 6.57 0.74
N ALA A 119 14.31 6.65 0.60
CA ALA A 119 14.97 7.59 -0.31
C ALA A 119 14.54 7.36 -1.76
N ALA A 120 14.54 6.12 -2.24
CA ALA A 120 14.12 5.77 -3.59
C ALA A 120 12.65 6.13 -3.86
N VAL A 121 11.77 5.94 -2.87
CA VAL A 121 10.35 6.33 -3.02
C VAL A 121 10.19 7.84 -3.02
N VAL A 122 10.90 8.57 -2.17
CA VAL A 122 10.84 10.05 -2.14
C VAL A 122 11.35 10.66 -3.44
N GLU A 123 12.46 10.16 -3.97
CA GLU A 123 13.01 10.59 -5.26
C GLU A 123 11.98 10.37 -6.39
N ALA A 124 11.43 9.15 -6.49
CA ALA A 124 10.42 8.85 -7.50
C ALA A 124 9.11 9.64 -7.33
N LEU A 125 8.71 9.97 -6.09
CA LEU A 125 7.55 10.83 -5.85
C LEU A 125 7.81 12.26 -6.32
N ALA A 126 9.00 12.80 -6.10
CA ALA A 126 9.40 14.12 -6.57
C ALA A 126 9.42 14.19 -8.11
N ASP A 127 9.93 13.15 -8.79
CA ASP A 127 9.89 13.05 -10.26
C ASP A 127 8.47 13.03 -10.82
N LEU A 128 7.52 12.48 -10.06
CA LEU A 128 6.08 12.49 -10.37
C LEU A 128 5.38 13.79 -9.95
N GLY A 129 6.10 14.76 -9.37
CA GLY A 129 5.55 16.03 -8.88
C GLY A 129 4.69 15.88 -7.62
N ILE A 130 4.83 14.77 -6.88
CA ILE A 130 4.15 14.56 -5.61
C ILE A 130 5.01 15.10 -4.48
N GLU A 131 4.56 16.20 -3.91
CA GLU A 131 5.25 16.88 -2.82
C GLU A 131 4.60 16.56 -1.45
N PRO A 132 5.36 16.67 -0.34
CA PRO A 132 4.79 16.64 0.99
C PRO A 132 3.77 17.76 1.16
N VAL A 133 2.54 17.40 1.50
CA VAL A 133 1.53 18.35 1.93
C VAL A 133 1.78 18.64 3.40
N HIS A 134 2.21 19.85 3.76
CA HIS A 134 2.16 20.29 5.15
C HIS A 134 0.69 20.25 5.63
N ARG A 135 0.27 19.08 6.12
CA ARG A 135 -1.03 18.90 6.74
C ARG A 135 -0.94 19.44 8.15
N ASP A 136 -1.89 20.30 8.50
CA ASP A 136 -2.12 20.71 9.87
C ASP A 136 -2.28 19.45 10.73
N PRO A 137 -1.42 19.22 11.75
CA PRO A 137 -1.51 18.08 12.67
C PRO A 137 -2.90 17.96 13.35
N GLN A 138 -3.67 19.04 13.42
CA GLN A 138 -5.02 19.06 14.00
C GLN A 138 -6.05 18.28 13.16
N TRP A 139 -5.84 18.11 11.85
CA TRP A 139 -6.74 17.33 11.00
C TRP A 139 -6.69 15.83 11.30
N ASP A 140 -5.52 15.28 11.62
CA ASP A 140 -5.40 13.84 11.88
C ASP A 140 -6.04 13.43 13.23
N ARG A 141 -6.00 14.35 14.19
CA ARG A 141 -6.65 14.20 15.51
C ARG A 141 -8.16 14.38 15.47
N SER A 142 -8.67 15.15 14.51
CA SER A 142 -10.11 15.40 14.32
C SER A 142 -10.76 14.43 13.33
N ARG A 143 -10.03 13.42 12.85
CA ARG A 143 -10.64 12.34 12.06
C ARG A 143 -11.81 11.74 12.82
N PRO A 144 -13.04 11.76 12.26
CA PRO A 144 -14.12 11.01 12.87
C PRO A 144 -13.69 9.54 12.93
N HIS A 145 -13.64 8.99 14.14
CA HIS A 145 -13.53 7.56 14.32
C HIS A 145 -14.66 6.94 13.50
N ARG A 146 -14.33 6.04 12.58
CA ARG A 146 -15.37 5.21 11.94
C ARG A 146 -16.15 4.58 13.09
N LYS A 147 -17.44 4.92 13.20
CA LYS A 147 -18.33 4.20 14.11
C LYS A 147 -18.20 2.71 13.78
N PRO A 148 -18.06 1.84 14.78
CA PRO A 148 -18.03 0.41 14.54
C PRO A 148 -19.30 -0.01 13.77
N LEU A 149 -19.17 -1.04 12.93
CA LEU A 149 -20.27 -1.58 12.12
C LEU A 149 -21.45 -2.12 12.96
N SER A 150 -21.36 -2.09 14.28
CA SER A 150 -22.42 -2.46 15.22
C SER A 150 -23.54 -1.41 15.35
N ASP A 151 -23.32 -0.19 14.84
CA ASP A 151 -24.21 0.94 15.09
C ASP A 151 -24.99 1.39 13.84
N ILE A 152 -25.27 0.46 12.91
CA ILE A 152 -26.18 0.63 11.76
C ILE A 152 -27.25 -0.44 11.81
#